data_AF-A0A7K2SD02-F1
#
_entry.id   AF-A0A7K2SD02-F1
#
_cell.length_a   1.000
_cell.length_b   1.000
_cell.length_c   1.000
_cell.angle_alpha   90.00
_cell.angle_beta   90.00
_cell.angle_gamma   90.00
#
_symmetry.space_group_name_H-M   'P 1'
#
loop_
_entity.id
_entity.type
_entity.pdbx_description
1 polymer ?
#
loop_
_entity_poly.entity_id
_entity_poly.type
_entity_poly.pdbx_seq_one_letter_code
_entity_poly.pdbx_strand_id
1 'polypeptide(L)'
;MSSDSAPLPADPTVLHPMPGQPRVVQLRPLVTSPLIEAGDYSYYDDPEHATEFETRNVLYHYGPERLVIGKFCALATGVRFIMNGSNHRMDGPSTFPFPTLGGSWSDHFDLLTGLPDRGDTVIGNDVWIGYEAVIMPGVRIGHGAIVSSRSVVVSDVPDYGIVGGNPARLIRTRYAEEDIARLLAVAWWDWPADHLTRHIRTVMSGTVTELEAAAPGAIQ
;
A
#
# COMPACT_ATOMS: atom_id res chain seq x y z
N MET A 1 30.09 -19.67 27.86
CA MET A 1 30.06 -18.28 27.39
C MET A 1 28.96 -18.18 26.37
N SER A 2 27.76 -17.77 26.79
CA SER A 2 26.63 -17.53 25.89
C SER A 2 26.95 -16.25 25.13
N SER A 3 27.18 -16.33 23.82
CA SER A 3 27.26 -15.14 22.98
C SER A 3 25.85 -14.57 22.89
N ASP A 4 25.55 -13.62 23.78
CA ASP A 4 24.33 -12.83 23.75
C ASP A 4 24.46 -11.79 22.62
N SER A 5 24.51 -12.28 21.37
CA SER A 5 24.46 -11.42 20.20
C SER A 5 23.03 -10.90 20.10
N ALA A 6 22.85 -9.58 20.11
CA ALA A 6 21.57 -8.96 19.87
C ALA A 6 20.92 -9.57 18.61
N PRO A 7 19.60 -9.85 18.64
CA PRO A 7 18.92 -10.46 17.50
C PRO A 7 19.08 -9.56 16.27
N LEU A 8 19.56 -10.15 15.17
CA LEU A 8 19.77 -9.46 13.91
C LEU A 8 18.40 -9.15 13.25
N PRO A 9 18.09 -7.89 12.89
CA PRO A 9 16.85 -7.56 12.22
C PRO A 9 16.71 -8.18 10.84
N ALA A 10 15.48 -8.26 10.34
CA ALA A 10 15.23 -8.57 8.93
C ALA A 10 15.82 -7.47 8.03
N ASP A 11 16.35 -7.87 6.88
CA ASP A 11 16.93 -6.97 5.88
C ASP A 11 15.87 -6.56 4.83
N PRO A 12 15.51 -5.26 4.74
CA PRO A 12 14.48 -4.79 3.81
C PRO A 12 14.92 -4.79 2.33
N THR A 13 16.19 -5.09 2.05
CA THR A 13 16.76 -5.13 0.70
C THR A 13 16.73 -6.52 0.07
N VAL A 14 16.40 -7.56 0.85
CA VAL A 14 16.32 -8.94 0.36
C VAL A 14 15.01 -9.15 -0.40
N LEU A 15 15.10 -9.39 -1.71
CA LEU A 15 13.92 -9.61 -2.56
C LEU A 15 13.02 -10.72 -2.03
N HIS A 16 13.56 -11.89 -1.70
CA HIS A 16 12.81 -13.02 -1.15
C HIS A 16 13.13 -13.22 0.35
N PRO A 17 12.37 -12.59 1.27
CA PRO A 17 12.72 -12.59 2.69
C PRO A 17 12.45 -13.94 3.38
N MET A 18 11.68 -14.84 2.76
CA MET A 18 11.31 -16.13 3.31
C MET A 18 12.04 -17.27 2.56
N PRO A 19 13.04 -17.94 3.19
CA PRO A 19 13.76 -19.03 2.55
C PRO A 19 12.82 -20.15 2.06
N GLY A 20 12.99 -20.56 0.80
CA GLY A 20 12.16 -21.59 0.16
C GLY A 20 10.76 -21.13 -0.27
N GLN A 21 10.42 -19.85 -0.11
CA GLN A 21 9.13 -19.27 -0.51
C GLN A 21 9.34 -18.21 -1.60
N PRO A 22 9.50 -18.62 -2.88
CA PRO A 22 9.73 -17.67 -3.98
C PRO A 22 8.52 -16.76 -4.25
N ARG A 23 7.34 -17.13 -3.76
CA ARG A 23 6.09 -16.40 -3.91
C ARG A 23 6.03 -15.07 -3.16
N VAL A 24 6.82 -14.92 -2.10
CA VAL A 24 6.86 -13.68 -1.30
C VAL A 24 8.03 -12.82 -1.75
N VAL A 25 7.73 -11.58 -2.14
CA VAL A 25 8.73 -10.58 -2.54
C VAL A 25 8.58 -9.30 -1.73
N GLN A 26 9.69 -8.70 -1.30
CA GLN A 26 9.68 -7.31 -0.81
C GLN A 26 9.56 -6.35 -1.98
N LEU A 27 8.70 -5.34 -1.84
CA LEU A 27 8.40 -4.38 -2.90
C LEU A 27 9.54 -3.39 -3.11
N ARG A 28 10.16 -2.89 -2.04
CA ARG A 28 11.25 -1.91 -2.13
C ARG A 28 12.40 -2.34 -3.07
N PRO A 29 13.01 -3.54 -2.93
CA PRO A 29 14.07 -3.97 -3.84
C PRO A 29 13.55 -4.42 -5.21
N LEU A 30 12.24 -4.57 -5.39
CA LEU A 30 11.61 -5.02 -6.64
C LEU A 30 11.24 -3.86 -7.57
N VAL A 31 10.70 -2.77 -7.01
CA VAL A 31 10.19 -1.61 -7.75
C VAL A 31 11.33 -0.86 -8.45
N THR A 32 11.10 -0.51 -9.71
CA THR A 32 12.08 0.21 -10.54
C THR A 32 11.54 1.53 -11.11
N SER A 33 10.22 1.67 -11.18
CA SER A 33 9.56 2.88 -11.67
C SER A 33 9.81 4.08 -10.75
N PRO A 34 10.17 5.27 -11.26
CA PRO A 34 10.32 6.48 -10.45
C PRO A 34 8.98 7.00 -9.92
N LEU A 35 7.85 6.52 -10.47
CA LEU A 35 6.50 6.91 -10.07
C LEU A 35 5.93 6.01 -8.96
N ILE A 36 6.63 4.95 -8.56
CA ILE A 36 6.21 4.05 -7.50
C ILE A 36 7.19 4.16 -6.34
N GLU A 37 6.66 4.31 -5.14
CA GLU A 37 7.41 4.29 -3.90
C GLU A 37 6.90 3.15 -3.01
N ALA A 38 7.81 2.34 -2.50
CA ALA A 38 7.49 1.26 -1.58
C ALA A 38 8.38 1.33 -0.34
N GLY A 39 7.76 1.43 0.84
CA GLY A 39 8.44 1.42 2.11
C GLY A 39 9.06 0.07 2.46
N ASP A 40 10.01 0.11 3.39
CA ASP A 40 10.70 -1.08 3.91
C ASP A 40 9.70 -2.14 4.41
N TYR A 41 10.05 -3.41 4.20
CA TYR A 41 9.31 -4.59 4.68
C TYR A 41 7.92 -4.82 4.07
N SER A 42 7.41 -3.90 3.26
CA SER A 42 6.18 -4.11 2.51
C SER A 42 6.39 -5.19 1.45
N TYR A 43 5.48 -6.17 1.42
CA TYR A 43 5.63 -7.35 0.58
C TYR A 43 4.39 -7.61 -0.27
N TYR A 44 4.61 -8.31 -1.37
CA TYR A 44 3.60 -8.91 -2.21
C TYR A 44 3.75 -10.43 -2.20
N ASP A 45 2.65 -11.14 -2.06
CA ASP A 45 2.60 -12.61 -2.10
C ASP A 45 1.79 -13.07 -3.33
N ASP A 46 2.47 -13.71 -4.29
CA ASP A 46 1.85 -14.28 -5.47
C ASP A 46 2.54 -15.60 -5.87
N PRO A 47 1.78 -16.69 -6.04
CA PRO A 47 2.36 -18.02 -6.33
C PRO A 47 3.00 -18.12 -7.72
N GLU A 48 2.65 -17.25 -8.67
CA GLU A 48 3.03 -17.38 -10.07
C GLU A 48 3.88 -16.20 -10.57
N HIS A 49 3.51 -14.98 -10.19
CA HIS A 49 4.01 -13.74 -10.80
C HIS A 49 4.49 -12.70 -9.78
N ALA A 50 5.03 -13.14 -8.64
CA ALA A 50 5.46 -12.24 -7.55
C ALA A 50 6.39 -11.10 -8.02
N THR A 51 7.35 -11.39 -8.90
CA THR A 51 8.30 -10.39 -9.41
C THR A 51 7.74 -9.49 -10.52
N GLU A 52 6.50 -9.69 -10.96
CA GLU A 52 5.85 -8.89 -12.02
C GLU A 52 4.86 -7.85 -11.44
N PHE A 53 5.02 -7.48 -10.16
CA PHE A 53 4.12 -6.56 -9.46
C PHE A 53 3.86 -5.26 -10.24
N GLU A 54 4.89 -4.59 -10.74
CA GLU A 54 4.72 -3.31 -11.46
C GLU A 54 3.87 -3.46 -12.72
N THR A 55 4.01 -4.55 -13.48
CA THR A 55 3.33 -4.71 -14.77
C THR A 55 1.95 -5.34 -14.65
N ARG A 56 1.69 -6.11 -13.58
CA ARG A 56 0.43 -6.85 -13.40
C ARG A 56 -0.50 -6.24 -12.36
N ASN A 57 0.04 -5.54 -11.39
CA ASN A 57 -0.70 -5.04 -10.24
C ASN A 57 -0.84 -3.51 -10.28
N VAL A 58 0.01 -2.79 -11.01
CA VAL A 58 -0.08 -1.33 -11.18
C VAL A 58 -0.50 -1.03 -12.63
N LEU A 59 -1.78 -0.71 -12.83
CA LEU A 59 -2.38 -0.62 -14.15
C LEU A 59 -2.64 0.84 -14.55
N TYR A 60 -2.42 1.14 -15.83
CA TYR A 60 -2.66 2.46 -16.43
C TYR A 60 -1.82 3.60 -15.82
N HIS A 61 -0.61 3.30 -15.35
CA HIS A 61 0.26 4.26 -14.69
C HIS A 61 1.15 4.99 -15.70
N TYR A 62 0.67 6.12 -16.22
CA TYR A 62 1.41 6.94 -17.18
C TYR A 62 1.99 8.23 -16.56
N GLY A 63 1.61 8.54 -15.33
CA GLY A 63 2.03 9.73 -14.59
C GLY A 63 1.21 10.98 -14.94
N PRO A 64 1.41 12.08 -14.20
CA PRO A 64 2.51 12.29 -13.23
C PRO A 64 2.22 11.74 -11.82
N GLU A 65 1.03 11.22 -11.56
CA GLU A 65 0.64 10.68 -10.26
C GLU A 65 1.56 9.56 -9.80
N ARG A 66 1.68 9.41 -8.49
CA ARG A 66 2.47 8.36 -7.85
C ARG A 66 1.59 7.28 -7.26
N LEU A 67 2.13 6.08 -7.17
CA LEU A 67 1.68 5.06 -6.23
C LEU A 67 2.65 5.07 -5.05
N VAL A 68 2.18 5.42 -3.87
CA VAL A 68 2.97 5.42 -2.64
C VAL A 68 2.46 4.33 -1.72
N ILE A 69 3.32 3.38 -1.38
CA ILE A 69 3.04 2.30 -0.43
C ILE A 69 3.98 2.48 0.77
N GLY A 70 3.41 2.62 1.97
CA GLY A 70 4.19 2.73 3.21
C GLY A 70 4.97 1.47 3.56
N LYS A 71 5.49 1.43 4.78
CA LYS A 71 6.25 0.32 5.36
C LYS A 71 5.32 -0.76 5.92
N PHE A 72 5.84 -1.98 6.03
CA PHE A 72 5.16 -3.11 6.70
C PHE A 72 3.76 -3.45 6.15
N CYS A 73 3.50 -3.19 4.86
CA CYS A 73 2.25 -3.56 4.21
C CYS A 73 2.27 -5.01 3.74
N ALA A 74 1.11 -5.67 3.83
CA ALA A 74 0.88 -7.03 3.37
C ALA A 74 -0.09 -7.02 2.19
N LEU A 75 0.41 -7.26 0.97
CA LEU A 75 -0.40 -7.32 -0.24
C LEU A 75 -0.57 -8.78 -0.67
N ALA A 76 -1.80 -9.26 -0.64
CA ALA A 76 -2.14 -10.60 -1.10
C ALA A 76 -2.17 -10.70 -2.63
N THR A 77 -2.16 -11.93 -3.13
CA THR A 77 -2.21 -12.26 -4.55
C THR A 77 -3.32 -11.51 -5.28
N GLY A 78 -3.00 -10.95 -6.44
CA GLY A 78 -3.98 -10.33 -7.35
C GLY A 78 -4.50 -8.97 -6.94
N VAL A 79 -3.96 -8.33 -5.90
CA VAL A 79 -4.26 -6.92 -5.57
C VAL A 79 -3.95 -6.04 -6.78
N ARG A 80 -4.85 -5.13 -7.17
CA ARG A 80 -4.65 -4.22 -8.30
C ARG A 80 -4.81 -2.77 -7.88
N PHE A 81 -3.93 -1.91 -8.39
CA PHE A 81 -4.01 -0.46 -8.35
C PHE A 81 -4.38 0.02 -9.74
N ILE A 82 -5.53 0.67 -9.86
CA ILE A 82 -5.92 1.38 -11.07
C ILE A 82 -5.44 2.81 -10.92
N MET A 83 -4.59 3.26 -11.83
CA MET A 83 -4.01 4.61 -11.83
C MET A 83 -4.78 5.54 -12.77
N ASN A 84 -4.47 6.84 -12.78
CA ASN A 84 -5.33 7.86 -13.40
C ASN A 84 -5.44 7.71 -14.92
N GLY A 85 -4.47 7.06 -15.58
CA GLY A 85 -4.51 6.78 -17.01
C GLY A 85 -5.70 5.92 -17.48
N SER A 86 -6.47 5.32 -16.56
CA SER A 86 -7.70 4.59 -16.90
C SER A 86 -8.92 5.50 -17.11
N ASN A 87 -8.85 6.77 -16.74
CA ASN A 87 -9.99 7.67 -16.77
C ASN A 87 -10.21 8.24 -18.18
N HIS A 88 -11.48 8.27 -18.60
CA HIS A 88 -11.89 8.84 -19.87
C HIS A 88 -12.59 10.18 -19.64
N ARG A 89 -12.61 11.00 -20.69
CA ARG A 89 -13.42 12.22 -20.76
C ARG A 89 -14.91 11.89 -20.61
N MET A 90 -15.65 12.69 -19.83
CA MET A 90 -17.06 12.44 -19.49
C MET A 90 -17.98 13.68 -19.55
N ASP A 91 -17.45 14.85 -19.86
CA ASP A 91 -18.21 16.11 -20.00
C ASP A 91 -18.97 16.20 -21.34
N GLY A 92 -18.64 15.33 -22.31
CA GLY A 92 -19.29 15.24 -23.61
C GLY A 92 -20.21 14.01 -23.77
N PRO A 93 -20.80 13.83 -24.97
CA PRO A 93 -21.74 12.73 -25.24
C PRO A 93 -21.06 11.37 -25.47
N SER A 94 -19.73 11.32 -25.60
CA SER A 94 -18.96 10.09 -25.83
C SER A 94 -17.76 10.05 -24.90
N THR A 95 -17.47 8.85 -24.39
CA THR A 95 -16.25 8.53 -23.65
C THR A 95 -15.18 7.88 -24.54
N PHE A 96 -15.46 7.67 -25.82
CA PHE A 96 -14.54 7.03 -26.75
C PHE A 96 -13.31 7.92 -27.01
N PRO A 97 -12.08 7.44 -26.81
CA PRO A 97 -10.88 8.26 -26.92
C PRO A 97 -10.40 8.33 -28.38
N PHE A 98 -11.19 8.95 -29.27
CA PHE A 98 -10.89 9.01 -30.71
C PHE A 98 -9.42 9.32 -31.06
N PRO A 99 -8.73 10.28 -30.39
CA PRO A 99 -7.36 10.63 -30.77
C PRO A 99 -6.34 9.49 -30.59
N THR A 100 -6.64 8.45 -29.80
CA THR A 100 -5.71 7.30 -29.61
C THR A 100 -5.66 6.37 -30.81
N LEU A 101 -6.63 6.42 -31.72
CA LEU A 101 -6.65 5.56 -32.91
C LEU A 101 -5.87 6.14 -34.11
N GLY A 102 -5.31 7.35 -33.97
CA GLY A 102 -4.48 7.97 -35.01
C GLY A 102 -5.27 8.53 -36.19
N GLY A 103 -4.58 8.70 -37.33
CA GLY A 103 -5.15 9.39 -38.50
C GLY A 103 -5.42 10.87 -38.22
N SER A 104 -6.40 11.48 -38.91
CA SER A 104 -6.76 12.88 -38.63
C SER A 104 -7.36 13.09 -37.24
N TRP A 105 -7.73 12.03 -36.52
CA TRP A 105 -8.22 12.15 -35.14
C TRP A 105 -7.10 12.48 -34.14
N SER A 106 -5.83 12.16 -34.45
CA SER A 106 -4.71 12.53 -33.57
C SER A 106 -4.46 14.03 -33.50
N ASP A 107 -4.98 14.82 -34.45
CA ASP A 107 -4.91 16.29 -34.42
C ASP A 107 -5.68 16.89 -33.23
N HIS A 108 -6.50 16.08 -32.55
CA HIS A 108 -7.31 16.44 -31.39
C HIS A 108 -6.78 15.83 -30.07
N PHE A 109 -5.47 15.57 -29.97
CA PHE A 109 -4.88 14.97 -28.77
C PHE A 109 -5.03 15.84 -27.52
N ASP A 110 -5.22 17.15 -27.68
CA ASP A 110 -5.55 18.09 -26.60
C ASP A 110 -6.78 17.64 -25.80
N LEU A 111 -7.74 16.95 -26.44
CA LEU A 111 -8.94 16.42 -25.79
C LEU A 111 -8.67 15.27 -24.81
N LEU A 112 -7.48 14.66 -24.86
CA LEU A 112 -7.02 13.62 -23.92
C LEU A 112 -6.11 14.17 -22.82
N THR A 113 -5.72 15.43 -22.91
CA THR A 113 -4.88 16.10 -21.91
C THR A 113 -5.74 16.84 -20.89
N GLY A 114 -5.25 16.98 -19.66
CA GLY A 114 -5.96 17.73 -18.61
C GLY A 114 -7.27 17.11 -18.16
N LEU A 115 -7.45 15.79 -18.34
CA LEU A 115 -8.56 15.05 -17.77
C LEU A 115 -8.52 15.11 -16.24
N PRO A 116 -9.66 14.91 -15.56
CA PRO A 116 -9.71 14.92 -14.10
C PRO A 116 -8.70 13.93 -13.49
N ASP A 117 -7.71 14.49 -12.80
CA ASP A 117 -6.71 13.76 -12.05
C ASP A 117 -7.20 13.64 -10.60
N ARG A 118 -7.19 12.42 -10.06
CA ARG A 118 -7.52 12.15 -8.67
C ARG A 118 -6.30 12.22 -7.74
N GLY A 119 -5.12 12.50 -8.30
CA GLY A 119 -3.85 12.59 -7.60
C GLY A 119 -3.27 11.21 -7.29
N ASP A 120 -2.29 11.20 -6.40
CA ASP A 120 -1.57 10.00 -5.98
C ASP A 120 -2.48 9.00 -5.27
N THR A 121 -2.26 7.71 -5.56
CA THR A 121 -2.81 6.62 -4.74
C THR A 121 -1.84 6.37 -3.59
N VAL A 122 -2.30 6.52 -2.35
CA VAL A 122 -1.44 6.49 -1.16
C VAL A 122 -1.91 5.43 -0.19
N ILE A 123 -1.03 4.47 0.10
CA ILE A 123 -1.23 3.42 1.11
C ILE A 123 -0.32 3.76 2.29
N GLY A 124 -0.90 3.83 3.48
CA GLY A 124 -0.18 4.07 4.72
C GLY A 124 0.78 2.93 5.10
N ASN A 125 1.13 2.89 6.38
CA ASN A 125 1.99 1.85 6.96
C ASN A 125 1.13 0.79 7.65
N ASP A 126 1.62 -0.44 7.81
CA ASP A 126 0.87 -1.54 8.47
C ASP A 126 -0.49 -1.85 7.79
N VAL A 127 -0.58 -1.67 6.46
CA VAL A 127 -1.83 -1.92 5.73
C VAL A 127 -1.89 -3.37 5.26
N TRP A 128 -3.03 -4.03 5.51
CA TRP A 128 -3.30 -5.36 4.97
C TRP A 128 -4.33 -5.28 3.83
N ILE A 129 -3.90 -5.65 2.62
CA ILE A 129 -4.75 -5.69 1.44
C ILE A 129 -5.03 -7.13 1.03
N GLY A 130 -6.29 -7.52 1.15
CA GLY A 130 -6.77 -8.88 0.88
C GLY A 130 -6.75 -9.26 -0.59
N TYR A 131 -6.86 -10.57 -0.81
CA TYR A 131 -6.80 -11.23 -2.12
C TYR A 131 -7.70 -10.57 -3.17
N GLU A 132 -7.17 -10.26 -4.34
CA GLU A 132 -7.89 -9.66 -5.48
C GLU A 132 -8.62 -8.33 -5.18
N ALA A 133 -8.22 -7.58 -4.15
CA ALA A 133 -8.77 -6.23 -3.94
C ALA A 133 -8.30 -5.27 -5.05
N VAL A 134 -9.17 -4.34 -5.44
CA VAL A 134 -8.91 -3.30 -6.44
C VAL A 134 -8.96 -1.93 -5.76
N ILE A 135 -7.88 -1.17 -5.88
CA ILE A 135 -7.75 0.19 -5.36
C ILE A 135 -7.89 1.15 -6.53
N MET A 136 -8.88 2.05 -6.48
CA MET A 136 -9.15 3.01 -7.55
C MET A 136 -8.27 4.26 -7.46
N PRO A 137 -8.15 5.06 -8.54
CA PRO A 137 -7.21 6.17 -8.60
C PRO A 137 -7.45 7.22 -7.51
N GLY A 138 -6.36 7.72 -6.92
CA GLY A 138 -6.36 8.82 -5.96
C GLY A 138 -6.89 8.47 -4.57
N VAL A 139 -7.10 7.19 -4.28
CA VAL A 139 -7.55 6.74 -2.95
C VAL A 139 -6.41 6.81 -1.96
N ARG A 140 -6.70 7.31 -0.76
CA ARG A 140 -5.84 7.21 0.42
C ARG A 140 -6.31 6.09 1.35
N ILE A 141 -5.44 5.14 1.66
CA ILE A 141 -5.68 4.10 2.65
C ILE A 141 -4.84 4.39 3.89
N GLY A 142 -5.51 4.64 5.02
CA GLY A 142 -4.88 4.98 6.29
C GLY A 142 -3.99 3.88 6.87
N HIS A 143 -3.13 4.25 7.80
CA HIS A 143 -2.23 3.36 8.54
C HIS A 143 -3.01 2.29 9.29
N GLY A 144 -2.50 1.05 9.34
CA GLY A 144 -3.14 -0.04 10.08
C GLY A 144 -4.46 -0.54 9.48
N ALA A 145 -4.88 -0.02 8.32
CA ALA A 145 -6.15 -0.36 7.69
C ALA A 145 -6.15 -1.78 7.12
N ILE A 146 -7.34 -2.36 6.98
CA ILE A 146 -7.56 -3.68 6.40
C ILE A 146 -8.57 -3.57 5.26
N VAL A 147 -8.17 -4.00 4.07
CA VAL A 147 -9.04 -4.13 2.90
C VAL A 147 -9.39 -5.60 2.73
N SER A 148 -10.67 -5.95 2.86
CA SER A 148 -11.14 -7.32 2.65
C SER A 148 -10.88 -7.80 1.22
N SER A 149 -10.69 -9.10 1.05
CA SER A 149 -10.55 -9.72 -0.28
C SER A 149 -11.67 -9.32 -1.23
N ARG A 150 -11.32 -9.10 -2.51
CA ARG A 150 -12.20 -8.73 -3.62
C ARG A 150 -12.97 -7.42 -3.42
N SER A 151 -12.48 -6.54 -2.56
CA SER A 151 -13.06 -5.21 -2.38
C SER A 151 -12.69 -4.30 -3.55
N VAL A 152 -13.59 -3.38 -3.92
CA VAL A 152 -13.28 -2.29 -4.86
C VAL A 152 -13.31 -0.97 -4.09
N VAL A 153 -12.13 -0.48 -3.74
CA VAL A 153 -11.95 0.71 -2.92
C VAL A 153 -12.02 1.95 -3.80
N VAL A 154 -13.14 2.66 -3.70
CA VAL A 154 -13.48 3.85 -4.52
C VAL A 154 -13.39 5.16 -3.74
N SER A 155 -13.02 5.10 -2.46
CA SER A 155 -13.00 6.23 -1.54
C SER A 155 -11.99 5.96 -0.43
N ASP A 156 -11.51 7.02 0.21
CA ASP A 156 -10.50 6.94 1.26
C ASP A 156 -10.93 6.03 2.41
N VAL A 157 -9.94 5.33 2.98
CA VAL A 157 -10.10 4.43 4.11
C VAL A 157 -9.44 5.07 5.33
N PRO A 158 -10.15 5.25 6.46
CA PRO A 158 -9.56 5.84 7.65
C PRO A 158 -8.48 4.93 8.26
N ASP A 159 -7.58 5.52 9.05
CA ASP A 159 -6.58 4.78 9.82
C ASP A 159 -7.27 3.70 10.67
N TYR A 160 -6.67 2.51 10.70
CA TYR A 160 -7.18 1.32 11.38
C TYR A 160 -8.61 0.92 10.97
N GLY A 161 -9.12 1.44 9.85
CA GLY A 161 -10.40 1.09 9.27
C GLY A 161 -10.36 -0.29 8.61
N ILE A 162 -11.46 -1.04 8.74
CA ILE A 162 -11.68 -2.29 8.02
C ILE A 162 -12.77 -2.04 6.99
N VAL A 163 -12.43 -2.21 5.71
CA VAL A 163 -13.37 -2.00 4.59
C VAL A 163 -13.60 -3.29 3.81
N GLY A 164 -14.78 -3.40 3.21
CA GLY A 164 -15.13 -4.54 2.36
C GLY A 164 -16.20 -4.23 1.33
N GLY A 165 -16.23 -5.00 0.23
CA GLY A 165 -17.31 -4.99 -0.76
C GLY A 165 -17.00 -4.22 -2.05
N ASN A 166 -17.98 -4.20 -2.96
CA ASN A 166 -17.93 -3.46 -4.21
C ASN A 166 -19.25 -2.67 -4.40
N PRO A 167 -19.23 -1.33 -4.22
CA PRO A 167 -18.09 -0.53 -3.77
C PRO A 167 -17.75 -0.83 -2.29
N ALA A 168 -16.48 -0.67 -1.93
CA ALA A 168 -16.03 -0.92 -0.56
C ALA A 168 -16.69 0.07 0.41
N ARG A 169 -17.05 -0.42 1.60
CA ARG A 169 -17.63 0.35 2.69
C ARG A 169 -16.90 0.04 3.99
N LEU A 170 -16.82 1.04 4.87
CA LEU A 170 -16.33 0.83 6.24
C LEU A 170 -17.24 -0.15 6.96
N ILE A 171 -16.65 -1.24 7.46
CA ILE A 171 -17.32 -2.25 8.28
C ILE A 171 -17.22 -1.82 9.75
N ARG A 172 -16.00 -1.51 10.20
CA ARG A 172 -15.68 -1.02 11.55
C ARG A 172 -14.23 -0.53 11.60
N THR A 173 -13.84 0.10 12.70
CA THR A 173 -12.42 0.31 13.04
C THR A 173 -11.87 -0.86 13.87
N ARG A 174 -10.54 -1.02 13.89
CA ARG A 174 -9.85 -2.02 14.74
C ARG A 174 -9.85 -1.63 16.23
N TYR A 175 -9.82 -0.32 16.52
CA TYR A 175 -9.73 0.27 17.86
C TYR A 175 -10.70 1.44 18.01
N ALA A 176 -10.86 1.92 19.26
CA ALA A 176 -11.52 3.18 19.56
C ALA A 176 -10.69 4.38 19.04
N GLU A 177 -11.34 5.53 18.83
CA GLU A 177 -10.70 6.71 18.25
C GLU A 177 -9.50 7.19 19.08
N GLU A 178 -9.59 7.13 20.40
CA GLU A 178 -8.51 7.53 21.31
C GLU A 178 -7.28 6.61 21.16
N ASP A 179 -7.51 5.31 21.03
CA ASP A 179 -6.43 4.33 20.82
C ASP A 179 -5.82 4.44 19.43
N ILE A 180 -6.61 4.78 18.41
CA ILE A 180 -6.10 5.09 17.06
C ILE A 180 -5.16 6.30 17.13
N ALA A 181 -5.57 7.39 17.78
CA ALA A 181 -4.73 8.57 17.92
C ALA A 181 -3.41 8.26 18.64
N ARG A 182 -3.45 7.44 19.69
CA ARG A 182 -2.27 6.96 20.42
C ARG A 182 -1.35 6.12 19.53
N LEU A 183 -1.89 5.18 18.77
CA LEU A 183 -1.14 4.35 17.84
C LEU A 183 -0.45 5.19 16.73
N LEU A 184 -1.17 6.17 16.19
CA LEU A 184 -0.63 7.11 15.20
C LEU A 184 0.49 7.99 15.78
N ALA A 185 0.38 8.40 17.05
CA ALA A 185 1.43 9.14 17.74
C ALA A 185 2.68 8.28 18.00
N VAL A 186 2.49 6.99 18.30
CA VAL A 186 3.59 6.04 18.52
C VAL A 186 4.37 5.74 17.23
N ALA A 187 3.67 5.64 16.09
CA ALA A 187 4.24 5.44 14.76
C ALA A 187 5.34 4.36 14.73
N TRP A 188 5.04 3.17 15.25
CA TRP A 188 6.04 2.11 15.47
C TRP A 188 6.79 1.70 14.19
N TRP A 189 6.18 1.89 13.02
CA TRP A 189 6.79 1.65 11.70
C TRP A 189 8.00 2.55 11.41
N ASP A 190 8.22 3.62 12.19
CA ASP A 190 9.39 4.49 12.08
C ASP A 190 10.48 4.19 13.13
N TRP A 191 10.26 3.20 13.99
CA TRP A 191 11.27 2.81 14.97
C TRP A 191 12.52 2.20 14.30
N PRO A 192 13.73 2.40 14.87
CA PRO A 192 14.93 1.71 14.39
C PRO A 192 14.75 0.19 14.40
N ALA A 193 15.22 -0.49 13.35
CA ALA A 193 14.99 -1.93 13.16
C ALA A 193 15.49 -2.80 14.33
N ASP A 194 16.63 -2.45 14.94
CA ASP A 194 17.14 -3.14 16.14
C ASP A 194 16.19 -3.00 17.33
N HIS A 195 15.55 -1.84 17.48
CA HIS A 195 14.58 -1.59 18.54
C HIS A 195 13.28 -2.35 18.28
N LEU A 196 12.74 -2.26 17.07
CA LEU A 196 11.58 -3.03 16.65
C LEU A 196 11.78 -4.54 16.87
N THR A 197 12.97 -5.06 16.54
CA THR A 197 13.33 -6.47 16.72
C THR A 197 13.25 -6.91 18.18
N ARG A 198 13.74 -6.09 19.11
CA ARG A 198 13.64 -6.39 20.56
C ARG A 198 12.20 -6.36 21.08
N HIS A 199 11.33 -5.57 20.46
CA HIS A 199 9.95 -5.35 20.91
C HIS A 199 8.88 -6.03 20.03
N ILE A 200 9.26 -6.95 19.15
CA ILE A 200 8.35 -7.55 18.16
C ILE A 200 7.12 -8.22 18.80
N ARG A 201 7.28 -8.83 19.98
CA ARG A 201 6.16 -9.43 20.74
C ARG A 201 5.15 -8.39 21.20
N THR A 202 5.63 -7.23 21.65
CA THR A 202 4.78 -6.10 22.04
C THR A 202 4.07 -5.52 20.83
N VAL A 203 4.78 -5.34 19.71
CA VAL A 203 4.19 -4.81 18.46
C VAL A 203 3.11 -5.75 17.91
N MET A 204 3.36 -7.06 17.90
CA MET A 204 2.44 -8.03 17.29
C MET A 204 1.27 -8.44 18.18
N SER A 205 1.42 -8.41 19.51
CA SER A 205 0.41 -8.99 20.43
C SER A 205 0.17 -8.20 21.72
N GLY A 206 0.91 -7.10 21.92
CA GLY A 206 0.73 -6.25 23.09
C GLY A 206 -0.48 -5.33 22.98
N THR A 207 -0.79 -4.68 24.10
CA THR A 207 -1.77 -3.58 24.18
C THR A 207 -1.17 -2.27 23.69
N VAL A 208 -2.03 -1.28 23.36
CA VAL A 208 -1.59 0.07 22.98
C VAL A 208 -0.72 0.70 24.07
N THR A 209 -1.08 0.51 25.35
CA THR A 209 -0.30 1.01 26.50
C THR A 209 1.08 0.36 26.59
N GLU A 210 1.20 -0.94 26.37
CA GLU A 210 2.50 -1.62 26.36
C GLU A 210 3.36 -1.17 25.18
N LEU A 211 2.75 -0.89 24.02
CA LEU A 211 3.44 -0.39 22.85
C LEU A 211 3.99 1.02 23.09
N GLU A 212 3.20 1.92 23.69
CA GLU A 212 3.66 3.26 24.08
C GLU A 212 4.84 3.19 25.06
N ALA A 213 4.76 2.33 26.08
CA ALA A 213 5.84 2.13 27.04
C ALA A 213 7.12 1.58 26.40
N ALA A 214 7.01 0.93 25.24
CA ALA A 214 8.14 0.43 24.47
C ALA A 214 8.70 1.45 23.47
N ALA A 215 8.12 2.65 23.33
CA ALA A 215 8.59 3.64 22.35
C ALA A 215 10.02 4.13 22.65
N PRO A 216 10.88 4.32 21.62
CA PRO A 216 12.20 4.90 21.82
C PRO A 216 12.13 6.25 22.54
N GLY A 217 12.83 6.40 23.66
CA GLY A 217 12.86 7.65 24.43
C GLY A 217 11.67 7.88 25.37
N ALA A 218 10.76 6.91 25.54
CA ALA A 218 9.82 6.93 26.66
C ALA A 218 10.62 6.87 27.98
N ILE A 219 10.36 7.82 28.89
CA ILE A 219 10.94 7.83 30.23
C ILE A 219 10.37 6.62 30.98
N GLN A 220 11.19 5.61 31.24
CA GLN A 220 10.87 4.53 32.18
C GLN A 220 10.91 5.03 33.62
#